data_AF-A0A7C3TAS8-F1
#
_entry.id   AF-A0A7C3TAS8-F1
#
_cell.length_a   1.000
_cell.length_b   1.000
_cell.length_c   1.000
_cell.angle_alpha   90.00
_cell.angle_beta   90.00
_cell.angle_gamma   90.00
#
_symmetry.space_group_name_H-M   'P 1'
#
loop_
_entity.id
_entity.type
_entity.pdbx_description
1 polymer ?
#
loop_
_entity_poly.entity_id
_entity_poly.type
_entity_poly.pdbx_seq_one_letter_code
_entity_poly.pdbx_strand_id
1 'polypeptide(L)' 'ALVEPPRVIVGTSQSVKGGQADVVYLFPDLSQAGDAQYARGGPARDAVIRLFYVGATRAYEKLVVCQRESPLAISL' A
#
# COMPACT_ATOMS: atom_id res chain seq x y z
N ALA A 1 -29.43 -3.80 -1.55
CA ALA A 1 -28.30 -4.71 -1.26
C ALA A 1 -27.45 -4.85 -2.53
N LEU A 2 -26.14 -5.10 -2.42
CA LEU A 2 -25.32 -5.39 -3.59
C LEU A 2 -25.70 -6.76 -4.15
N VAL A 3 -25.91 -6.84 -5.46
CA VAL A 3 -26.32 -8.07 -6.17
C VAL A 3 -25.13 -9.03 -6.33
N GLU A 4 -23.93 -8.47 -6.44
CA GLU A 4 -22.67 -9.21 -6.56
C GLU A 4 -21.62 -8.62 -5.60
N PRO A 5 -20.68 -9.43 -5.08
CA PRO A 5 -19.60 -8.93 -4.25
C PRO A 5 -18.69 -7.98 -5.05
N PRO A 6 -18.11 -6.95 -4.41
CA PRO A 6 -17.22 -6.02 -5.08
C PRO A 6 -16.00 -6.76 -5.63
N ARG A 7 -15.74 -6.57 -6.93
CA ARG A 7 -14.60 -7.17 -7.64
C ARG A 7 -13.29 -6.40 -7.43
N VAL A 8 -13.37 -5.19 -6.88
CA VAL A 8 -12.24 -4.30 -6.62
C VAL A 8 -12.34 -3.77 -5.20
N ILE A 9 -11.24 -3.84 -4.47
CA ILE A 9 -11.10 -3.29 -3.12
C ILE A 9 -10.07 -2.16 -3.19
N VAL A 10 -10.44 -0.99 -2.70
CA VAL A 10 -9.55 0.17 -2.57
C VAL A 10 -9.35 0.45 -1.09
N GLY A 11 -8.11 0.56 -0.66
CA GLY A 11 -7.78 0.80 0.73
C GLY A 11 -6.29 1.09 0.93
N THR A 12 -5.93 1.46 2.15
CA THR A 12 -4.54 1.58 2.57
C THR A 12 -3.94 0.19 2.83
N SER A 13 -2.62 0.04 2.75
CA SER A 13 -1.93 -1.22 3.04
C SER A 13 -2.29 -1.80 4.43
N GLN A 14 -2.63 -0.94 5.39
CA GLN A 14 -3.08 -1.38 6.72
C GLN A 14 -4.50 -1.93 6.72
N SER A 15 -5.41 -1.33 5.94
CA SER A 15 -6.81 -1.79 5.84
C SER A 15 -6.96 -3.13 5.12
N VAL A 16 -6.04 -3.45 4.20
CA VAL A 16 -6.07 -4.70 3.41
C VAL A 16 -5.23 -5.82 4.02
N LYS A 17 -4.71 -5.63 5.23
CA LYS A 17 -3.90 -6.64 5.93
C LYS A 17 -4.73 -7.92 6.14
N GLY A 18 -4.15 -9.06 5.79
CA GLY A 18 -4.80 -10.38 5.90
C GLY A 18 -5.66 -10.76 4.70
N GLY A 19 -5.90 -9.84 3.77
CA GLY A 19 -6.53 -10.14 2.48
C GLY A 19 -5.56 -10.75 1.46
N GLN A 20 -6.08 -11.10 0.29
CA GLN A 20 -5.32 -11.48 -0.90
C GLN A 20 -6.12 -11.06 -2.13
N ALA A 21 -5.42 -10.69 -3.21
CA ALA A 21 -6.00 -10.43 -4.52
C ALA A 21 -5.11 -11.01 -5.61
N ASP A 22 -5.69 -11.44 -6.73
CA ASP A 22 -4.93 -11.96 -7.88
C ASP A 22 -3.96 -10.89 -8.41
N VAL A 23 -4.45 -9.65 -8.50
CA VAL A 23 -3.68 -8.49 -8.94
C VAL A 23 -3.75 -7.37 -7.90
N VAL A 24 -2.60 -6.82 -7.53
CA VAL A 24 -2.51 -5.64 -6.64
C VAL A 24 -1.85 -4.49 -7.37
N TYR A 25 -2.47 -3.31 -7.31
CA TYR A 25 -1.90 -2.04 -7.72
C TYR A 25 -1.44 -1.28 -6.48
N LEU A 26 -0.12 -1.14 -6.32
CA LEU A 26 0.49 -0.53 -5.14
C LEU A 26 1.04 0.86 -5.51
N PHE A 27 0.48 1.89 -4.88
CA PHE A 27 0.95 3.26 -5.02
C PHE A 27 2.04 3.57 -3.98
N PRO A 28 3.14 4.24 -4.36
CA PRO A 28 4.21 4.63 -3.45
C PRO A 28 3.88 5.85 -2.56
N ASP A 29 2.65 6.34 -2.65
CA ASP A 29 2.14 7.56 -2.01
C ASP A 29 1.85 7.38 -0.52
N LEU A 30 2.41 8.27 0.30
CA LEU A 30 2.21 8.28 1.74
C LEU A 30 1.11 9.25 2.16
N SER A 31 0.45 8.91 3.27
CA SER A 31 -0.29 9.91 4.04
C SER A 31 0.68 10.86 4.74
N GLN A 32 0.20 12.03 5.18
CA GLN A 32 1.03 12.98 5.96
C GLN A 32 1.65 12.32 7.22
N ALA A 33 0.91 11.43 7.88
CA ALA A 33 1.42 10.69 9.03
C ALA A 33 2.51 9.68 8.62
N GLY A 34 2.34 8.99 7.49
CA GLY A 34 3.33 8.08 6.93
C GLY A 34 4.62 8.80 6.55
N ASP A 35 4.49 9.95 5.89
CA ASP A 35 5.63 10.82 5.53
C ASP A 35 6.41 11.28 6.76
N ALA A 36 5.69 11.77 7.80
CA ALA A 36 6.31 12.18 9.05
C ALA A 36 7.06 11.04 9.76
N GLN A 37 6.59 9.79 9.67
CA GLN A 37 7.34 8.62 10.19
C GLN A 37 8.52 8.26 9.30
N TYR A 38 8.35 8.34 7.98
CA TYR A 38 9.40 8.05 7.01
C TYR A 38 10.59 9.01 7.17
N ALA A 39 10.32 10.30 7.35
CA ALA A 39 11.32 11.35 7.54
C ALA A 39 12.12 11.21 8.85
N ARG A 40 11.57 10.56 9.88
CA ARG A 40 12.27 10.34 11.17
C ARG A 40 13.43 9.34 11.07
N GLY A 41 13.44 8.47 10.06
CA GLY A 41 14.43 7.40 9.93
C GLY A 41 14.27 6.27 10.96
N GLY A 42 15.25 5.36 10.95
CA GLY A 42 15.30 4.23 11.90
C GLY A 42 14.02 3.39 11.96
N PRO A 43 13.63 2.89 13.15
CA PRO A 43 12.46 2.03 13.30
C PRO A 43 11.13 2.63 12.81
N ALA A 44 11.00 3.96 12.82
CA ALA A 44 9.82 4.66 12.33
C ALA A 44 9.71 4.55 10.80
N ARG A 45 10.83 4.75 10.09
CA ARG A 45 10.91 4.54 8.64
C ARG A 45 10.73 3.08 8.27
N ASP A 46 11.32 2.16 9.03
CA ASP A 46 11.20 0.72 8.80
C ASP A 46 9.75 0.24 8.93
N ALA A 47 8.96 0.85 9.82
CA ALA A 47 7.53 0.57 9.92
C ALA A 47 6.78 0.98 8.63
N VAL A 48 7.13 2.12 8.03
CA VAL A 48 6.54 2.57 6.76
C VAL A 48 6.94 1.64 5.62
N ILE A 49 8.22 1.26 5.52
CA ILE A 49 8.70 0.32 4.51
C ILE A 49 7.97 -1.03 4.61
N ARG A 50 7.75 -1.53 5.84
CA ARG A 50 6.98 -2.77 6.06
C ARG A 50 5.54 -2.69 5.60
N LEU A 51 4.90 -1.51 5.59
CA LEU A 51 3.54 -1.36 5.04
C LEU A 51 3.52 -1.62 3.53
N PHE A 52 4.56 -1.21 2.80
CA PHE A 52 4.69 -1.54 1.38
C PHE A 52 4.91 -3.04 1.16
N TYR A 53 5.73 -3.68 1.99
CA TYR A 53 5.88 -5.14 1.95
C TYR A 53 4.55 -5.86 2.22
N VAL A 54 3.76 -5.40 3.19
CA VAL A 54 2.42 -5.96 3.45
C VAL A 54 1.52 -5.81 2.23
N GLY A 55 1.49 -4.63 1.60
CA GLY A 55 0.74 -4.36 0.38
C GLY A 55 1.18 -5.25 -0.79
N ALA A 56 2.48 -5.34 -1.03
CA ALA A 56 3.07 -6.16 -2.09
C ALA A 56 2.73 -7.65 -1.93
N THR A 57 2.80 -8.17 -0.70
CA THR A 57 2.47 -9.58 -0.40
C THR A 57 0.98 -9.89 -0.41
N ARG A 58 0.11 -8.93 -0.74
CA ARG A 58 -1.30 -9.22 -1.01
C ARG A 58 -1.52 -9.75 -2.44
N ALA A 59 -0.54 -9.57 -3.33
CA ALA A 59 -0.61 -10.05 -4.71
C ALA A 59 -0.37 -11.56 -4.78
N TYR A 60 -1.29 -12.29 -5.38
CA TYR A 60 -1.13 -13.72 -5.66
C TYR A 60 -0.46 -13.96 -7.01
N GLU A 61 -0.92 -13.29 -8.07
CA GLU A 61 -0.39 -13.48 -9.43
C GLU A 61 0.49 -12.32 -9.89
N LYS A 62 0.05 -11.08 -9.66
CA LYS A 62 0.70 -9.90 -10.20
C LYS A 62 0.69 -8.71 -9.25
N LEU A 63 1.88 -8.15 -9.03
CA LEU A 63 2.05 -6.84 -8.41
C LEU A 63 2.35 -5.80 -9.49
N VAL A 64 1.56 -4.73 -9.53
CA VAL A 64 1.84 -3.53 -10.32
C VAL A 64 2.24 -2.43 -9.37
N VAL A 65 3.50 -2.00 -9.44
CA VAL A 65 3.96 -0.81 -8.73
C VAL A 65 3.61 0.40 -9.59
N CYS A 66 2.72 1.23 -9.08
CA CYS A 66 2.27 2.42 -9.79
C CYS A 66 3.36 3.51 -9.77
N GLN A 67 3.28 4.41 -10.74
CA GLN A 67 4.06 5.63 -10.70
C GLN A 67 3.60 6.54 -9.54
N ARG A 68 4.39 7.58 -9.27
CA ARG A 68 4.11 8.56 -8.23
C ARG A 68 2.93 9.43 -8.66
N GLU A 69 1.90 9.50 -7.83
CA GLU A 69 0.71 10.33 -8.13
C GLU A 69 0.61 11.58 -7.23
N SER A 70 1.42 11.67 -6.18
CA SER A 70 1.47 12.81 -5.26
C SER A 70 2.90 13.23 -4.86
N PRO A 71 3.08 14.46 -4.31
CA PRO A 71 4.37 14.92 -3.80
C PRO A 71 4.95 14.06 -2.67
N LEU A 72 4.09 13.35 -1.91
CA LEU A 72 4.48 12.52 -0.78
C LEU A 72 4.80 11.07 -1.16
N ALA A 73 4.90 10.77 -2.46
CA ALA A 73 5.39 9.48 -2.90
C ALA A 73 6.86 9.27 -2.51
N ILE A 74 7.22 8.02 -2.23
CA ILE A 74 8.62 7.64 -2.01
C ILE A 74 9.18 6.82 -3.16
N SER A 75 10.49 6.73 -3.24
CA SER A 75 11.12 5.71 -4.08
C SER A 75 11.10 4.39 -3.32
N LEU A 76 10.51 3.37 -3.95
CA LEU A 76 10.51 1.99 -3.47
C LEU A 76 11.75 1.26 -3.96
#